data_AF-A0A6A8G8W3-F1
#
_entry.id   AF-A0A6A8G8W3-F1
#
_cell.length_a   1.000
_cell.length_b   1.000
_cell.length_c   1.000
_cell.angle_alpha   90.00
_cell.angle_beta   90.00
_cell.angle_gamma   90.00
#
_symmetry.space_group_name_H-M   'P 1'
#
loop_
_entity.id
_entity.type
_entity.pdbx_description
1 polymer ?
#
loop_
_entity_poly.entity_id
_entity_poly.type
_entity_poly.pdbx_seq_one_letter_code
_entity_poly.pdbx_strand_id
1 'polypeptide(L)'
;MNRRAYLSAAGLVLFAGCSTTDTTETTTSTTEVQSTTETAAPTTTETATETETDEPTTTEEPTTTEEPTTTEELDRTERIFNLAVEDLTDAVTAFDDAAGPDGGFHDINATTNFSFTSVSEPLTLARGHLETLDQLETTQEQRARLNSLWGVHWFLWWTGKTHENLRLARVRVDNAVARFYTEEFYRIDSQVEQGIEALDPAKGTFDRLLDESDPNDPDAFDALTPDDYSRKVDALDAEIVQFEQFLNLLVSVRDAVNRLQRGFDEYLGGSYEDASGSFFRASLEFEDVRDELSELEPVVALETYVEDFVCLADAMAKGSDGLDEAATAGDNDIPEKQPELEAEAEAAFATCELIDERLTFVSTFFEELPEER
;
A
#
# COMPACT_ATOMS: atom_id res chain seq x y z
N MET A 1 -34.12 -20.74 -30.53
CA MET A 1 -35.04 -19.66 -30.97
C MET A 1 -34.37 -18.34 -30.69
N ASN A 2 -34.01 -17.62 -31.75
CA ASN A 2 -33.51 -16.24 -31.71
C ASN A 2 -34.63 -15.25 -31.36
N ARG A 3 -34.28 -14.19 -30.62
CA ARG A 3 -34.86 -12.81 -30.66
C ARG A 3 -33.96 -11.94 -29.77
N ARG A 4 -32.97 -11.20 -30.31
CA ARG A 4 -33.07 -9.82 -30.85
C ARG A 4 -33.79 -8.88 -29.87
N ALA A 5 -33.05 -8.07 -29.10
CA ALA A 5 -32.49 -6.75 -29.46
C ALA A 5 -33.54 -5.64 -29.55
N TYR A 6 -33.45 -4.66 -28.66
CA TYR A 6 -33.86 -3.27 -28.91
C TYR A 6 -32.80 -2.33 -28.32
N LEU A 7 -32.23 -1.55 -29.24
CA LEU A 7 -31.29 -0.45 -29.08
C LEU A 7 -32.07 0.88 -29.10
N SER A 8 -31.36 1.96 -28.75
CA SER A 8 -31.58 3.39 -29.05
C SER A 8 -32.39 4.21 -28.03
N ALA A 9 -32.08 5.48 -27.72
CA ALA A 9 -30.94 6.37 -27.99
C ALA A 9 -31.22 7.73 -27.30
N ALA A 10 -30.19 8.59 -27.27
CA ALA A 10 -30.17 10.05 -27.02
C ALA A 10 -29.84 10.48 -25.57
N GLY A 11 -28.93 11.44 -25.33
CA GLY A 11 -28.36 12.41 -26.25
C GLY A 11 -27.09 13.13 -25.74
N LEU A 12 -26.42 13.75 -26.72
CA LEU A 12 -25.26 14.62 -26.65
C LEU A 12 -25.51 15.91 -25.85
N VAL A 13 -24.51 16.32 -25.04
CA VAL A 13 -24.20 17.74 -24.80
C VAL A 13 -22.72 17.97 -25.06
N LEU A 14 -22.47 18.98 -25.89
CA LEU A 14 -21.17 19.48 -26.36
C LEU A 14 -20.51 20.36 -25.29
N PHE A 15 -19.20 20.19 -25.06
CA PHE A 15 -18.35 21.27 -24.58
C PHE A 15 -17.06 21.34 -25.39
N ALA A 16 -16.91 22.45 -26.11
CA ALA A 16 -15.70 22.88 -26.77
C ALA A 16 -15.28 24.24 -26.17
N GLY A 17 -13.98 24.39 -25.92
CA GLY A 17 -13.26 25.67 -25.95
C GLY A 17 -13.09 26.41 -24.62
N CYS A 18 -11.85 26.45 -24.09
CA CYS A 18 -10.93 27.56 -24.33
C CYS A 18 -9.57 27.33 -23.65
N SER A 19 -8.52 27.46 -24.44
CA SER A 19 -7.12 27.58 -24.05
C SER A 19 -6.81 28.98 -23.51
N THR A 20 -6.01 29.12 -22.45
CA THR A 20 -4.95 30.14 -22.40
C THR A 20 -3.88 29.76 -21.36
N THR A 21 -2.64 29.77 -21.84
CA THR A 21 -1.37 29.70 -21.12
C THR A 21 -1.17 30.94 -20.26
N ASP A 22 -0.69 30.79 -19.02
CA ASP A 22 0.27 31.78 -18.50
C ASP A 22 1.28 31.17 -17.52
N THR A 23 2.49 31.69 -17.68
CA THR A 23 3.78 31.26 -17.16
C THR A 23 4.06 31.98 -15.85
N THR A 24 4.44 31.32 -14.76
CA THR A 24 5.29 31.97 -13.72
C THR A 24 6.09 30.98 -12.87
N GLU A 25 7.40 30.97 -13.16
CA GLU A 25 8.54 30.91 -12.23
C GLU A 25 8.67 29.77 -11.22
N THR A 26 9.34 28.70 -11.67
CA THR A 26 10.17 27.82 -10.86
C THR A 26 11.33 28.61 -10.24
N THR A 27 11.35 28.73 -8.91
CA THR A 27 12.53 29.18 -8.16
C THR A 27 13.29 27.96 -7.65
N THR A 28 14.23 27.47 -8.44
CA THR A 28 15.21 26.45 -8.01
C THR A 28 16.22 27.12 -7.07
N SER A 29 16.13 26.83 -5.78
CA SER A 29 17.19 27.18 -4.83
C SER A 29 18.23 26.07 -4.80
N THR A 30 19.29 26.26 -5.57
CA THR A 30 20.54 25.50 -5.51
C THR A 30 21.23 25.79 -4.19
N THR A 31 21.36 24.78 -3.32
CA THR A 31 22.30 24.83 -2.18
C THR A 31 23.50 23.97 -2.52
N GLU A 32 24.59 24.62 -2.93
CA GLU A 32 25.93 24.04 -2.90
C GLU A 32 26.35 23.86 -1.44
N VAL A 33 26.62 22.63 -1.00
CA VAL A 33 27.50 22.39 0.15
C VAL A 33 28.73 21.63 -0.32
N GLN A 34 29.84 22.30 -0.06
CA GLN A 34 31.18 22.01 -0.48
C GLN A 34 31.76 20.80 0.27
N SER A 35 32.43 19.95 -0.51
CA SER A 35 33.28 18.83 -0.11
C SER A 35 34.38 19.23 0.90
N THR A 36 34.71 18.31 1.82
CA THR A 36 36.09 17.82 2.06
C THR A 36 36.12 16.78 3.19
N THR A 37 36.82 15.67 2.98
CA THR A 37 37.64 14.86 3.93
C THR A 37 37.90 13.49 3.26
N GLU A 38 39.00 13.31 2.52
CA GLU A 38 40.32 12.79 2.94
C GLU A 38 40.35 11.35 3.53
N THR A 39 40.75 10.41 2.66
CA THR A 39 41.93 9.53 2.78
C THR A 39 42.08 8.54 3.96
N ALA A 40 42.07 7.24 3.63
CA ALA A 40 43.10 6.23 3.98
C ALA A 40 42.84 4.93 3.18
N ALA A 41 43.67 4.59 2.17
CA ALA A 41 44.86 3.72 2.22
C ALA A 41 44.56 2.22 1.91
N PRO A 42 45.10 1.64 0.82
CA PRO A 42 44.98 0.22 0.52
C PRO A 42 46.06 -0.60 1.25
N THR A 43 45.68 -1.77 1.79
CA THR A 43 46.64 -2.74 2.32
C THR A 43 46.84 -3.87 1.31
N THR A 44 47.96 -3.82 0.60
CA THR A 44 48.54 -4.93 -0.15
C THR A 44 49.19 -5.90 0.83
N THR A 45 48.94 -7.21 0.67
CA THR A 45 49.76 -8.26 1.28
C THR A 45 50.36 -9.10 0.17
N GLU A 46 51.65 -8.85 -0.09
CA GLU A 46 52.51 -9.77 -0.82
C GLU A 46 52.99 -10.86 0.15
N THR A 47 53.07 -12.10 -0.33
CA THR A 47 53.93 -13.12 0.28
C THR A 47 54.60 -13.90 -0.84
N ALA A 48 55.90 -13.68 -0.97
CA ALA A 48 56.84 -14.56 -1.65
C ALA A 48 57.52 -15.46 -0.59
N THR A 49 57.85 -16.71 -0.93
CA THR A 49 59.21 -17.27 -0.86
C THR A 49 59.24 -18.74 -1.34
N GLU A 50 60.12 -18.91 -2.33
CA GLU A 50 60.84 -20.05 -2.94
C GLU A 50 61.03 -21.36 -2.15
N THR A 51 61.16 -22.49 -2.87
CA THR A 51 62.43 -23.26 -2.97
C THR A 51 62.36 -24.32 -4.08
N GLU A 52 63.41 -24.32 -4.92
CA GLU A 52 63.73 -25.24 -6.02
C GLU A 52 64.08 -26.67 -5.57
N THR A 53 63.86 -27.67 -6.42
CA THR A 53 64.74 -28.86 -6.55
C THR A 53 64.64 -29.41 -7.98
N ASP A 54 65.80 -29.54 -8.63
CA ASP A 54 66.02 -29.92 -10.03
C ASP A 54 66.02 -31.44 -10.32
N GLU A 55 65.57 -31.75 -11.55
CA GLU A 55 65.98 -32.78 -12.54
C GLU A 55 65.84 -34.31 -12.27
N PRO A 56 65.75 -35.20 -13.33
CA PRO A 56 65.96 -34.96 -14.77
C PRO A 56 64.90 -35.52 -15.76
N THR A 57 64.91 -34.90 -16.95
CA THR A 57 64.80 -35.45 -18.32
C THR A 57 63.92 -36.68 -18.61
N THR A 58 62.93 -36.53 -19.49
CA THR A 58 62.61 -37.52 -20.56
C THR A 58 61.95 -36.81 -21.75
N THR A 59 62.59 -36.96 -22.91
CA THR A 59 62.11 -36.63 -24.25
C THR A 59 60.89 -37.47 -24.61
N GLU A 60 59.83 -36.87 -25.19
CA GLU A 60 59.02 -37.47 -26.27
C GLU A 60 58.06 -36.44 -26.95
N GLU A 61 58.16 -36.42 -28.28
CA GLU A 61 57.24 -36.06 -29.39
C GLU A 61 56.26 -34.85 -29.38
N PRO A 62 56.09 -34.17 -30.54
CA PRO A 62 55.08 -33.14 -30.73
C PRO A 62 53.74 -33.77 -31.14
N THR A 63 52.79 -33.81 -30.21
CA THR A 63 51.37 -34.10 -30.46
C THR A 63 50.61 -33.34 -29.38
N THR A 64 49.66 -32.45 -29.64
CA THR A 64 48.61 -32.42 -30.65
C THR A 64 48.18 -30.97 -30.76
N THR A 65 47.98 -30.47 -31.99
CA THR A 65 47.30 -29.21 -32.26
C THR A 65 45.97 -29.19 -31.50
N GLU A 66 45.79 -28.22 -30.59
CA GLU A 66 44.48 -27.92 -30.00
C GLU A 66 43.51 -27.63 -31.14
N GLU A 67 42.58 -28.56 -31.37
CA GLU A 67 41.38 -28.24 -32.14
C GLU A 67 40.70 -27.06 -31.46
N PRO A 68 40.22 -26.06 -32.23
CA PRO A 68 39.42 -25.00 -31.65
C PRO A 68 38.22 -25.65 -30.96
N THR A 69 38.04 -25.40 -29.66
CA THR A 69 36.78 -25.64 -28.96
C THR A 69 35.68 -25.00 -29.77
N THR A 70 34.96 -25.81 -30.56
CA THR A 70 33.71 -25.43 -31.18
C THR A 70 32.78 -25.03 -30.04
N THR A 71 32.51 -23.74 -29.90
CA THR A 71 31.38 -23.24 -29.13
C THR A 71 30.17 -24.03 -29.63
N GLU A 72 29.66 -24.98 -28.83
CA GLU A 72 28.43 -25.70 -29.19
C GLU A 72 27.35 -24.64 -29.39
N GLU A 73 26.88 -24.51 -30.63
CA GLU A 73 25.80 -23.60 -30.94
C GLU A 73 24.58 -24.11 -30.16
N LEU A 74 24.10 -23.30 -29.19
CA LEU A 74 22.95 -23.67 -28.36
C LEU A 74 21.82 -24.20 -29.24
N ASP A 75 21.26 -25.35 -28.85
CA ASP A 75 20.04 -25.86 -29.47
C ASP A 75 18.98 -24.76 -29.48
N ARG A 76 18.15 -24.75 -30.52
CA ARG A 76 17.11 -23.73 -30.72
C ARG A 76 16.22 -23.62 -29.48
N THR A 77 15.91 -24.74 -28.83
CA THR A 77 15.09 -24.80 -27.61
C THR A 77 15.74 -24.04 -26.46
N GLU A 78 17.03 -24.26 -26.23
CA GLU A 78 17.78 -23.62 -25.15
C GLU A 78 17.92 -22.11 -25.37
N ARG A 79 18.09 -21.67 -26.63
CA ARG A 79 18.05 -20.25 -26.99
C ARG A 79 16.74 -19.58 -26.58
N ILE A 80 15.59 -20.25 -26.79
CA ILE A 80 14.28 -19.68 -26.45
C ILE A 80 14.07 -19.68 -24.93
N PHE A 81 14.54 -20.70 -24.20
CA PHE A 81 14.55 -20.67 -22.74
C PHE A 81 15.33 -19.47 -22.20
N ASN A 82 16.51 -19.21 -22.74
CA ASN A 82 17.34 -18.08 -22.28
C ASN A 82 16.67 -16.73 -22.56
N LEU A 83 16.00 -16.57 -23.71
CA LEU A 83 15.21 -15.35 -23.99
C LEU A 83 14.05 -15.17 -23.01
N ALA A 84 13.32 -16.26 -22.69
CA ALA A 84 12.25 -16.19 -21.70
C ALA A 84 12.77 -15.79 -20.31
N VAL A 85 13.93 -16.32 -19.90
CA VAL A 85 14.57 -15.96 -18.62
C VAL A 85 15.07 -14.51 -18.63
N GLU A 86 15.67 -14.05 -19.73
CA GLU A 86 16.10 -12.66 -19.92
C GLU A 86 14.91 -11.71 -19.75
N ASP A 87 13.82 -11.94 -20.47
CA ASP A 87 12.61 -11.12 -20.37
C ASP A 87 11.96 -11.17 -18.97
N LEU A 88 11.97 -12.32 -18.27
CA LEU A 88 11.49 -12.39 -16.89
C LEU A 88 12.41 -11.61 -15.93
N THR A 89 13.73 -11.61 -16.19
CA THR A 89 14.71 -10.83 -15.40
C THR A 89 14.51 -9.34 -15.62
N ASP A 90 14.25 -8.93 -16.85
CA ASP A 90 13.91 -7.54 -17.19
C ASP A 90 12.60 -7.13 -16.51
N ALA A 91 11.62 -8.03 -16.38
CA ALA A 91 10.39 -7.76 -15.63
C ALA A 91 10.66 -7.52 -14.14
N VAL A 92 11.48 -8.35 -13.48
CA VAL A 92 11.89 -8.13 -12.08
C VAL A 92 12.61 -6.79 -11.93
N THR A 93 13.54 -6.48 -12.83
CA THR A 93 14.25 -5.20 -12.84
C THR A 93 13.29 -4.02 -12.95
N ALA A 94 12.26 -4.14 -13.80
CA ALA A 94 11.23 -3.11 -13.94
C ALA A 94 10.35 -2.94 -12.68
N PHE A 95 10.18 -4.00 -11.88
CA PHE A 95 9.57 -3.88 -10.54
C PHE A 95 10.52 -3.15 -9.58
N ASP A 96 11.79 -3.55 -9.50
CA ASP A 96 12.80 -2.89 -8.64
C ASP A 96 12.89 -1.39 -8.95
N ASP A 97 12.99 -1.03 -10.24
CA ASP A 97 13.01 0.36 -10.68
C ASP A 97 11.76 1.14 -10.25
N ALA A 98 10.60 0.48 -10.16
CA ALA A 98 9.36 1.10 -9.70
C ALA A 98 9.34 1.33 -8.18
N ALA A 99 10.07 0.53 -7.40
CA ALA A 99 10.24 0.73 -5.96
C ALA A 99 11.16 1.92 -5.65
N GLY A 100 12.04 2.30 -6.58
CA GLY A 100 12.95 3.43 -6.45
C GLY A 100 14.38 3.02 -6.09
N PRO A 101 15.30 4.00 -5.93
CA PRO A 101 16.75 3.73 -5.89
C PRO A 101 17.24 2.91 -4.70
N ASP A 102 16.49 2.88 -3.60
CA ASP A 102 16.81 2.14 -2.38
C ASP A 102 15.80 1.00 -2.11
N GLY A 103 14.87 0.75 -3.04
CA GLY A 103 13.84 -0.26 -2.91
C GLY A 103 14.06 -1.44 -3.86
N GLY A 104 13.41 -2.55 -3.57
CA GLY A 104 13.32 -3.71 -4.46
C GLY A 104 11.89 -4.20 -4.64
N PHE A 105 11.74 -5.32 -5.34
CA PHE A 105 10.48 -5.96 -5.69
C PHE A 105 9.50 -6.05 -4.51
N HIS A 106 10.02 -6.32 -3.30
CA HIS A 106 9.22 -6.45 -2.07
C HIS A 106 8.65 -5.14 -1.57
N ASP A 107 9.37 -4.03 -1.76
CA ASP A 107 9.05 -2.73 -1.16
C ASP A 107 7.89 -2.01 -1.88
N ILE A 108 7.52 -2.49 -3.07
CA ILE A 108 6.35 -2.01 -3.81
C ILE A 108 5.08 -2.30 -3.01
N ASN A 109 4.35 -1.24 -2.72
CA ASN A 109 3.08 -1.25 -2.00
C ASN A 109 2.11 -0.25 -2.64
N ALA A 110 0.87 -0.16 -2.14
CA ALA A 110 -0.14 0.74 -2.70
C ALA A 110 0.23 2.24 -2.73
N THR A 111 1.23 2.72 -1.96
CA THR A 111 1.73 4.11 -2.05
C THR A 111 2.73 4.33 -3.18
N THR A 112 3.30 3.24 -3.69
CA THR A 112 4.27 3.29 -4.78
C THR A 112 3.57 3.75 -6.05
N ASN A 113 4.18 4.68 -6.79
CA ASN A 113 3.65 5.12 -8.08
C ASN A 113 3.91 4.08 -9.18
N PHE A 114 3.31 2.91 -9.01
CA PHE A 114 3.43 1.76 -9.89
C PHE A 114 2.42 1.84 -11.04
N SER A 115 2.83 1.44 -12.24
CA SER A 115 1.94 1.21 -13.38
C SER A 115 2.22 -0.16 -13.96
N PHE A 116 1.20 -1.00 -14.12
CA PHE A 116 1.42 -2.32 -14.71
C PHE A 116 1.99 -2.21 -16.14
N THR A 117 1.71 -1.11 -16.84
CA THR A 117 2.22 -0.89 -18.20
C THR A 117 3.74 -0.93 -18.24
N SER A 118 4.44 -0.42 -17.22
CA SER A 118 5.91 -0.38 -17.21
C SER A 118 6.56 -1.75 -17.03
N VAL A 119 5.86 -2.73 -16.44
CA VAL A 119 6.35 -4.11 -16.27
C VAL A 119 5.76 -5.08 -17.31
N SER A 120 4.68 -4.69 -18.00
CA SER A 120 3.92 -5.60 -18.85
C SER A 120 4.60 -5.98 -20.16
N GLU A 121 5.48 -5.12 -20.68
CA GLU A 121 6.20 -5.36 -21.94
C GLU A 121 7.13 -6.58 -21.85
N PRO A 122 8.11 -6.63 -20.92
CA PRO A 122 8.96 -7.81 -20.76
C PRO A 122 8.16 -9.08 -20.44
N LEU A 123 7.12 -8.98 -19.60
CA LEU A 123 6.23 -10.12 -19.33
C LEU A 123 5.53 -10.64 -20.60
N THR A 124 5.12 -9.75 -21.50
CA THR A 124 4.47 -10.12 -22.78
C THR A 124 5.46 -10.81 -23.72
N LEU A 125 6.72 -10.37 -23.75
CA LEU A 125 7.79 -11.00 -24.53
C LEU A 125 8.12 -12.40 -23.99
N ALA A 126 8.33 -12.52 -22.68
CA ALA A 126 8.53 -13.79 -21.99
C ALA A 126 7.41 -14.78 -22.32
N ARG A 127 6.15 -14.34 -22.21
CA ARG A 127 4.98 -15.13 -22.57
C ARG A 127 5.06 -15.65 -24.01
N GLY A 128 5.44 -14.81 -24.98
CA GLY A 128 5.58 -15.22 -26.37
C GLY A 128 6.64 -16.32 -26.56
N HIS A 129 7.73 -16.26 -25.79
CA HIS A 129 8.76 -17.30 -25.79
C HIS A 129 8.28 -18.61 -25.13
N LEU A 130 7.58 -18.52 -24.00
CA LEU A 130 6.98 -19.68 -23.32
C LEU A 130 5.92 -20.37 -24.19
N GLU A 131 5.03 -19.61 -24.83
CA GLU A 131 4.05 -20.12 -25.80
C GLU A 131 4.72 -20.78 -27.02
N THR A 132 5.91 -20.30 -27.41
CA THR A 132 6.69 -20.93 -28.48
C THR A 132 7.29 -22.26 -28.01
N LEU A 133 7.80 -22.34 -26.78
CA LEU A 133 8.34 -23.57 -26.18
C LEU A 133 7.27 -24.66 -26.03
N ASP A 134 6.03 -24.28 -25.70
CA ASP A 134 4.87 -25.20 -25.64
C ASP A 134 4.56 -25.90 -26.98
N GLN A 135 4.99 -25.31 -28.09
CA GLN A 135 4.78 -25.85 -29.44
C GLN A 135 5.93 -26.76 -29.91
N LEU A 136 7.03 -26.82 -29.16
CA LEU A 136 8.20 -27.63 -29.50
C LEU A 136 8.17 -29.00 -28.81
N GLU A 137 8.86 -29.98 -29.39
CA GLU A 137 9.09 -31.26 -28.73
C GLU A 137 10.13 -31.08 -27.61
N THR A 138 9.65 -31.02 -26.38
CA THR A 138 10.47 -30.85 -25.17
C THR A 138 10.73 -32.16 -24.45
N THR A 139 11.93 -32.31 -23.87
CA THR A 139 12.24 -33.38 -22.92
C THR A 139 11.43 -33.21 -21.63
N GLN A 140 11.43 -34.23 -20.76
CA GLN A 140 10.74 -34.14 -19.47
C GLN A 140 11.32 -33.04 -18.58
N GLU A 141 12.65 -32.90 -18.55
CA GLU A 141 13.35 -31.84 -17.80
C GLU A 141 13.02 -30.46 -18.35
N GLN A 142 13.03 -30.29 -19.68
CA GLN A 142 12.62 -29.03 -20.32
C GLN A 142 11.16 -28.69 -20.04
N ARG A 143 10.25 -29.67 -20.02
CA ARG A 143 8.85 -29.43 -19.68
C ARG A 143 8.68 -29.02 -18.22
N ALA A 144 9.46 -29.59 -17.30
CA ALA A 144 9.45 -29.15 -15.90
C ALA A 144 9.92 -27.69 -15.77
N ARG A 145 11.05 -27.34 -16.41
CA ARG A 145 11.56 -25.95 -16.45
C ARG A 145 10.55 -24.98 -17.06
N LEU A 146 9.91 -25.37 -18.17
CA LEU A 146 8.87 -24.56 -18.83
C LEU A 146 7.68 -24.27 -17.90
N ASN A 147 7.22 -25.29 -17.16
CA ASN A 147 6.13 -25.11 -16.21
C ASN A 147 6.51 -24.13 -15.08
N SER A 148 7.72 -24.26 -14.51
CA SER A 148 8.19 -23.33 -13.48
C SER A 148 8.33 -21.90 -14.01
N LEU A 149 8.83 -21.70 -15.23
CA LEU A 149 8.90 -20.37 -15.84
C LEU A 149 7.52 -19.78 -16.13
N TRP A 150 6.53 -20.61 -16.49
CA TRP A 150 5.13 -20.17 -16.56
C TRP A 150 4.61 -19.73 -15.19
N GLY A 151 4.94 -20.45 -14.13
CA GLY A 151 4.61 -20.07 -12.76
C GLY A 151 5.22 -18.71 -12.35
N VAL A 152 6.51 -18.50 -12.63
CA VAL A 152 7.18 -17.21 -12.41
C VAL A 152 6.53 -16.08 -13.22
N HIS A 153 6.18 -16.34 -14.49
CA HIS A 153 5.45 -15.38 -15.31
C HIS A 153 4.12 -14.96 -14.66
N TRP A 154 3.30 -15.94 -14.23
CA TRP A 154 2.01 -15.65 -13.62
C TRP A 154 2.13 -14.98 -12.26
N PHE A 155 3.12 -15.36 -11.46
CA PHE A 155 3.45 -14.68 -10.21
C PHE A 155 3.71 -13.19 -10.44
N LEU A 156 4.61 -12.84 -11.36
CA LEU A 156 4.94 -11.45 -11.68
C LEU A 156 3.75 -10.70 -12.30
N TRP A 157 3.04 -11.35 -13.23
CA TRP A 157 1.87 -10.77 -13.90
C TRP A 157 0.77 -10.40 -12.91
N TRP A 158 0.36 -11.34 -12.06
CA TRP A 158 -0.71 -11.11 -11.09
C TRP A 158 -0.26 -10.24 -9.92
N THR A 159 1.02 -10.25 -9.54
CA THR A 159 1.59 -9.30 -8.56
C THR A 159 1.41 -7.87 -9.06
N GLY A 160 1.85 -7.58 -10.29
CA GLY A 160 1.71 -6.25 -10.86
C GLY A 160 0.25 -5.82 -11.02
N LYS A 161 -0.64 -6.73 -11.40
CA LYS A 161 -2.08 -6.42 -11.48
C LYS A 161 -2.74 -6.16 -10.13
N THR A 162 -2.34 -6.91 -9.11
CA THR A 162 -2.84 -6.69 -7.75
C THR A 162 -2.38 -5.33 -7.22
N HIS A 163 -1.10 -4.97 -7.40
CA HIS A 163 -0.58 -3.64 -7.04
C HIS A 163 -1.29 -2.49 -7.76
N GLU A 164 -1.53 -2.62 -9.07
CA GLU A 164 -2.28 -1.61 -9.84
C GLU A 164 -3.69 -1.39 -9.27
N ASN A 165 -4.39 -2.47 -8.88
CA ASN A 165 -5.71 -2.38 -8.29
C ASN A 165 -5.67 -1.85 -6.84
N LEU A 166 -4.70 -2.28 -6.02
CA LEU A 166 -4.50 -1.78 -4.65
C LEU A 166 -4.24 -0.28 -4.63
N ARG A 167 -3.46 0.24 -5.58
CA ARG A 167 -3.28 1.68 -5.74
C ARG A 167 -4.60 2.41 -6.00
N LEU A 168 -5.49 1.85 -6.82
CA LEU A 168 -6.82 2.43 -7.07
C LEU A 168 -7.70 2.39 -5.82
N ALA A 169 -7.64 1.30 -5.05
CA ALA A 169 -8.31 1.20 -3.75
C ALA A 169 -7.76 2.23 -2.75
N ARG A 170 -6.44 2.44 -2.72
CA ARG A 170 -5.81 3.45 -1.85
C ARG A 170 -6.32 4.85 -2.12
N VAL A 171 -6.53 5.22 -3.39
CA VAL A 171 -7.16 6.51 -3.75
C VAL A 171 -8.57 6.63 -3.21
N ARG A 172 -9.32 5.52 -3.07
CA ARG A 172 -10.65 5.54 -2.43
C ARG A 172 -10.56 5.70 -0.92
N VAL A 173 -9.58 5.05 -0.28
CA VAL A 173 -9.26 5.28 1.13
C VAL A 173 -8.90 6.76 1.36
N ASP A 174 -8.04 7.36 0.53
CA ASP A 174 -7.70 8.80 0.59
C ASP A 174 -8.96 9.68 0.57
N ASN A 175 -9.89 9.36 -0.34
CA ASN A 175 -11.12 10.11 -0.48
C ASN A 175 -12.02 9.96 0.75
N ALA A 176 -12.14 8.75 1.33
CA ALA A 176 -12.92 8.54 2.55
C ALA A 176 -12.34 9.32 3.73
N VAL A 177 -11.02 9.27 3.94
CA VAL A 177 -10.31 10.03 4.98
C VAL A 177 -10.43 11.54 4.76
N ALA A 178 -10.28 12.00 3.52
CA ALA A 178 -10.46 13.42 3.20
C ALA A 178 -11.89 13.89 3.51
N ARG A 179 -12.91 13.08 3.22
CA ARG A 179 -14.30 13.42 3.57
C ARG A 179 -14.50 13.52 5.07
N PHE A 180 -13.86 12.64 5.83
CA PHE A 180 -13.88 12.66 7.28
C PHE A 180 -13.31 13.97 7.82
N TYR A 181 -12.11 14.36 7.37
CA TYR A 181 -11.46 15.61 7.78
C TYR A 181 -12.13 16.88 7.25
N THR A 182 -13.02 16.80 6.26
CA THR A 182 -13.88 17.92 5.84
C THR A 182 -15.25 17.92 6.51
N GLU A 183 -15.43 17.07 7.54
CA GLU A 183 -16.69 16.90 8.30
C GLU A 183 -17.89 16.52 7.41
N GLU A 184 -17.66 15.90 6.25
CA GLU A 184 -18.72 15.40 5.38
C GLU A 184 -19.16 13.99 5.82
N PHE A 185 -19.44 13.81 7.12
CA PHE A 185 -19.73 12.50 7.76
C PHE A 185 -20.86 11.72 7.08
N TYR A 186 -21.86 12.42 6.55
CA TYR A 186 -22.99 11.84 5.82
C TYR A 186 -22.58 11.16 4.50
N ARG A 187 -21.37 11.42 3.98
CA ARG A 187 -20.85 10.79 2.75
C ARG A 187 -19.95 9.60 3.01
N ILE A 188 -19.51 9.36 4.25
CA ILE A 188 -18.54 8.33 4.59
C ILE A 188 -19.00 6.95 4.12
N ASP A 189 -20.25 6.56 4.37
CA ASP A 189 -20.81 5.27 3.91
C ASP A 189 -20.60 5.05 2.42
N SER A 190 -20.95 6.05 1.61
CA SER A 190 -20.81 5.97 0.15
C SER A 190 -19.36 5.92 -0.31
N GLN A 191 -18.42 6.50 0.45
CA GLN A 191 -16.99 6.42 0.15
C GLN A 191 -16.39 5.09 0.58
N VAL A 192 -16.82 4.57 1.73
CA VAL A 192 -16.44 3.25 2.23
C VAL A 192 -16.90 2.16 1.27
N GLU A 193 -18.17 2.21 0.82
CA GLU A 193 -18.70 1.29 -0.20
C GLU A 193 -17.86 1.35 -1.49
N GLN A 194 -17.56 2.55 -1.99
CA GLN A 194 -16.68 2.71 -3.16
C GLN A 194 -15.25 2.20 -2.93
N GLY A 195 -14.74 2.28 -1.70
CA GLY A 195 -13.44 1.74 -1.32
C GLY A 195 -13.43 0.22 -1.35
N ILE A 196 -14.45 -0.41 -0.77
CA ILE A 196 -14.63 -1.87 -0.77
C ILE A 196 -14.82 -2.38 -2.20
N GLU A 197 -15.68 -1.74 -3.00
CA GLU A 197 -15.85 -2.08 -4.42
C GLU A 197 -14.54 -1.94 -5.22
N ALA A 198 -13.68 -0.98 -4.86
CA ALA A 198 -12.37 -0.82 -5.50
C ALA A 198 -11.33 -1.86 -5.07
N LEU A 199 -11.54 -2.57 -3.95
CA LEU A 199 -10.71 -3.70 -3.52
C LEU A 199 -11.05 -5.00 -4.27
N ASP A 200 -12.28 -5.17 -4.74
CA ASP A 200 -12.71 -6.41 -5.43
C ASP A 200 -11.81 -6.81 -6.62
N PRO A 201 -11.38 -5.88 -7.49
CA PRO A 201 -10.40 -6.21 -8.54
C PRO A 201 -9.06 -6.69 -8.00
N ALA A 202 -8.58 -6.12 -6.88
CA ALA A 202 -7.32 -6.54 -6.26
C ALA A 202 -7.44 -7.95 -5.68
N LYS A 203 -8.53 -8.24 -4.95
CA LYS A 203 -8.86 -9.60 -4.47
C LYS A 203 -8.90 -10.59 -5.63
N GLY A 204 -9.62 -10.25 -6.70
CA GLY A 204 -9.74 -11.13 -7.86
C GLY A 204 -8.42 -11.38 -8.62
N THR A 205 -7.47 -10.44 -8.59
CA THR A 205 -6.14 -10.66 -9.17
C THR A 205 -5.20 -11.39 -8.22
N PHE A 206 -5.35 -11.18 -6.92
CA PHE A 206 -4.63 -11.91 -5.88
C PHE A 206 -5.04 -13.38 -5.82
N ASP A 207 -6.34 -13.69 -5.90
CA ASP A 207 -6.81 -15.08 -6.00
C ASP A 207 -6.20 -15.80 -7.21
N ARG A 208 -6.10 -15.12 -8.35
CA ARG A 208 -5.43 -15.68 -9.53
C ARG A 208 -3.94 -15.85 -9.36
N LEU A 209 -3.27 -14.98 -8.61
CA LEU A 209 -1.87 -15.17 -8.24
C LEU A 209 -1.73 -16.52 -7.52
N LEU A 210 -2.55 -16.76 -6.50
CA LEU A 210 -2.51 -17.99 -5.71
C LEU A 210 -2.89 -19.24 -6.53
N ASP A 211 -3.80 -19.12 -7.49
CA ASP A 211 -4.25 -20.22 -8.32
C ASP A 211 -3.27 -20.59 -9.46
N GLU A 212 -2.58 -19.59 -10.03
CA GLU A 212 -1.78 -19.75 -11.25
C GLU A 212 -0.25 -19.75 -11.00
N SER A 213 0.19 -19.64 -9.75
CA SER A 213 1.60 -19.70 -9.37
C SER A 213 1.83 -20.50 -8.08
N ASP A 214 2.97 -21.17 -7.97
CA ASP A 214 3.39 -21.97 -6.81
C ASP A 214 4.64 -21.36 -6.15
N PRO A 215 4.75 -21.41 -4.81
CA PRO A 215 5.94 -20.91 -4.09
C PRO A 215 7.26 -21.55 -4.50
N ASN A 216 7.26 -22.72 -5.15
CA ASN A 216 8.47 -23.39 -5.64
C ASN A 216 8.80 -23.06 -7.11
N ASP A 217 7.91 -22.36 -7.84
CA ASP A 217 8.18 -21.97 -9.24
C ASP A 217 9.42 -21.07 -9.41
N PRO A 218 9.74 -20.15 -8.47
CA PRO A 218 10.97 -19.35 -8.53
C PRO A 218 12.27 -20.17 -8.54
N ASP A 219 12.29 -21.45 -8.12
CA ASP A 219 13.52 -22.27 -8.10
C ASP A 219 14.16 -22.45 -9.50
N ALA A 220 13.40 -22.24 -10.58
CA ALA A 220 13.88 -22.31 -11.95
C ALA A 220 14.43 -20.97 -12.48
N PHE A 221 14.47 -19.93 -11.65
CA PHE A 221 14.71 -18.55 -12.06
C PHE A 221 15.54 -17.78 -11.02
N ASP A 222 16.81 -17.53 -11.33
CA ASP A 222 17.81 -17.03 -10.37
C ASP A 222 17.51 -15.64 -9.76
N ALA A 223 16.66 -14.82 -10.37
CA ALA A 223 16.36 -13.47 -9.88
C ALA A 223 15.30 -13.44 -8.76
N LEU A 224 14.60 -14.55 -8.51
CA LEU A 224 13.63 -14.66 -7.41
C LEU A 224 13.85 -15.96 -6.64
N THR A 225 13.57 -15.90 -5.35
CA THR A 225 13.59 -17.07 -4.45
C THR A 225 12.18 -17.43 -3.99
N PRO A 226 11.96 -18.65 -3.49
CA PRO A 226 10.69 -19.00 -2.82
C PRO A 226 10.32 -18.07 -1.66
N ASP A 227 11.33 -17.57 -0.92
CA ASP A 227 11.10 -16.60 0.16
C ASP A 227 10.58 -15.27 -0.38
N ASP A 228 10.99 -14.88 -1.58
CA ASP A 228 10.50 -13.67 -2.25
C ASP A 228 9.03 -13.81 -2.64
N TYR A 229 8.62 -15.00 -3.10
CA TYR A 229 7.21 -15.30 -3.35
C TYR A 229 6.38 -15.13 -2.07
N SER A 230 6.74 -15.84 -0.99
CA SER A 230 5.96 -15.84 0.25
C SER A 230 5.87 -14.44 0.85
N ARG A 231 6.99 -13.71 0.92
CA ARG A 231 6.99 -12.34 1.44
C ARG A 231 6.06 -11.43 0.66
N LYS A 232 6.03 -11.55 -0.67
CA LYS A 232 5.18 -10.70 -1.50
C LYS A 232 3.70 -11.07 -1.40
N VAL A 233 3.39 -12.37 -1.34
CA VAL A 233 2.02 -12.85 -1.11
C VAL A 233 1.50 -12.36 0.24
N ASP A 234 2.28 -12.50 1.30
CA ASP A 234 1.90 -12.06 2.65
C ASP A 234 1.69 -10.54 2.69
N ALA A 235 2.56 -9.76 2.03
CA ALA A 235 2.42 -8.31 1.96
C ALA A 235 1.15 -7.88 1.20
N LEU A 236 0.84 -8.52 0.08
CA LEU A 236 -0.38 -8.24 -0.70
C LEU A 236 -1.66 -8.60 0.06
N ASP A 237 -1.67 -9.75 0.74
CA ASP A 237 -2.80 -10.18 1.57
C ASP A 237 -3.03 -9.18 2.72
N ALA A 238 -1.95 -8.80 3.41
CA ALA A 238 -2.01 -7.81 4.48
C ALA A 238 -2.56 -6.47 3.99
N GLU A 239 -2.11 -5.96 2.83
CA GLU A 239 -2.65 -4.71 2.26
C GLU A 239 -4.15 -4.81 1.95
N ILE A 240 -4.60 -5.92 1.34
CA ILE A 240 -6.02 -6.14 1.01
C ILE A 240 -6.87 -6.16 2.30
N VAL A 241 -6.47 -6.98 3.27
CA VAL A 241 -7.21 -7.18 4.52
C VAL A 241 -7.27 -5.89 5.32
N GLN A 242 -6.15 -5.19 5.46
CA GLN A 242 -6.10 -3.97 6.27
C GLN A 242 -6.82 -2.79 5.62
N PHE A 243 -6.83 -2.67 4.28
CA PHE A 243 -7.65 -1.65 3.62
C PHE A 243 -9.14 -1.86 3.90
N GLU A 244 -9.62 -3.09 3.84
CA GLU A 244 -11.02 -3.41 4.16
C GLU A 244 -11.32 -3.16 5.63
N GLN A 245 -10.45 -3.58 6.54
CA GLN A 245 -10.61 -3.35 7.97
C GLN A 245 -10.65 -1.85 8.31
N PHE A 246 -9.70 -1.07 7.78
CA PHE A 246 -9.65 0.37 7.99
C PHE A 246 -10.89 1.09 7.44
N LEU A 247 -11.38 0.70 6.25
CA LEU A 247 -12.62 1.24 5.69
C LEU A 247 -13.84 0.94 6.56
N ASN A 248 -13.93 -0.24 7.15
CA ASN A 248 -15.00 -0.58 8.09
C ASN A 248 -14.88 0.22 9.39
N LEU A 249 -13.66 0.41 9.91
CA LEU A 249 -13.39 1.24 11.08
C LEU A 249 -13.81 2.70 10.88
N LEU A 250 -13.64 3.26 9.67
CA LEU A 250 -14.15 4.60 9.35
C LEU A 250 -15.67 4.74 9.53
N VAL A 251 -16.44 3.67 9.30
CA VAL A 251 -17.89 3.66 9.56
C VAL A 251 -18.16 3.73 11.07
N SER A 252 -17.42 2.95 11.87
CA SER A 252 -17.50 2.98 13.33
C SER A 252 -17.14 4.35 13.90
N VAL A 253 -16.05 4.97 13.43
CA VAL A 253 -15.67 6.35 13.82
C VAL A 253 -16.78 7.32 13.48
N ARG A 254 -17.36 7.23 12.28
CA ARG A 254 -18.46 8.08 11.84
C ARG A 254 -19.69 7.92 12.75
N ASP A 255 -20.05 6.69 13.10
CA ASP A 255 -21.18 6.42 13.99
C ASP A 255 -20.97 7.02 15.38
N ALA A 256 -19.76 6.89 15.94
CA ALA A 256 -19.36 7.52 17.19
C ALA A 256 -19.44 9.06 17.12
N VAL A 257 -18.94 9.67 16.03
CA VAL A 257 -19.05 11.12 15.79
C VAL A 257 -20.52 11.57 15.72
N ASN A 258 -21.39 10.84 15.02
CA ASN A 258 -22.82 11.16 14.96
C ASN A 258 -23.48 11.13 16.34
N ARG A 259 -23.05 10.22 17.23
CA ARG A 259 -23.54 10.18 18.63
C ARG A 259 -23.01 11.34 19.44
N LEU A 260 -21.74 11.69 19.29
CA LEU A 260 -21.15 12.85 19.93
C LEU A 260 -21.89 14.13 19.54
N GLN A 261 -22.15 14.34 18.24
CA GLN A 261 -22.92 15.49 17.74
C GLN A 261 -24.36 15.52 18.29
N ARG A 262 -25.02 14.37 18.43
CA ARG A 262 -26.32 14.30 19.11
C ARG A 262 -26.21 14.70 20.57
N GLY A 263 -25.17 14.25 21.27
CA GLY A 263 -24.89 14.66 22.65
C GLY A 263 -24.71 16.18 22.76
N PHE A 264 -23.99 16.81 21.82
CA PHE A 264 -23.88 18.27 21.75
C PHE A 264 -25.24 18.95 21.64
N ASP A 265 -26.09 18.52 20.70
CA ASP A 265 -27.43 19.08 20.50
C ASP A 265 -28.32 18.92 21.75
N GLU A 266 -28.29 17.74 22.39
CA GLU A 266 -29.05 17.44 23.61
C GLU A 266 -28.55 18.27 24.80
N TYR A 267 -27.22 18.43 24.94
CA TYR A 267 -26.58 19.20 25.99
C TYR A 267 -26.91 20.70 25.90
N LEU A 268 -26.78 21.28 24.70
CA LEU A 268 -27.16 22.67 24.42
C LEU A 268 -28.67 22.90 24.54
N GLY A 269 -29.48 21.86 24.28
CA GLY A 269 -30.92 21.86 24.50
C GLY A 269 -31.35 21.78 25.97
N GLY A 270 -30.43 21.53 26.90
CA GLY A 270 -30.70 21.34 28.33
C GLY A 270 -31.27 19.96 28.68
N SER A 271 -31.25 19.01 27.75
CA SER A 271 -31.66 17.61 27.96
C SER A 271 -30.47 16.79 28.48
N TYR A 272 -30.03 17.08 29.70
CA TYR A 272 -28.78 16.52 30.22
C TYR A 272 -28.77 15.00 30.42
N GLU A 273 -29.88 14.37 30.83
CA GLU A 273 -29.99 12.90 30.91
C GLU A 273 -29.74 12.23 29.55
N ASP A 274 -30.36 12.76 28.49
CA ASP A 274 -30.19 12.24 27.12
C ASP A 274 -28.75 12.48 26.63
N ALA A 275 -28.22 13.69 26.86
CA ALA A 275 -26.86 14.06 26.48
C ALA A 275 -25.80 13.15 27.11
N SER A 276 -25.90 12.89 28.43
CA SER A 276 -25.05 11.93 29.15
C SER A 276 -25.09 10.56 28.46
N GLY A 277 -26.30 10.05 28.18
CA GLY A 277 -26.46 8.79 27.47
C GLY A 277 -25.89 8.76 26.04
N SER A 278 -25.83 9.89 25.36
CA SER A 278 -25.20 10.02 24.03
C SER A 278 -23.67 10.08 24.14
N PHE A 279 -23.13 10.87 25.06
CA PHE A 279 -21.69 11.01 25.30
C PHE A 279 -21.05 9.72 25.81
N PHE A 280 -21.66 9.05 26.79
CA PHE A 280 -21.17 7.75 27.28
C PHE A 280 -21.04 6.71 26.16
N ARG A 281 -22.03 6.63 25.27
CA ARG A 281 -22.00 5.68 24.14
C ARG A 281 -20.96 6.08 23.10
N ALA A 282 -20.82 7.38 22.82
CA ALA A 282 -19.78 7.87 21.91
C ALA A 282 -18.39 7.53 22.47
N SER A 283 -18.17 7.74 23.78
CA SER A 283 -16.93 7.40 24.46
C SER A 283 -16.57 5.92 24.27
N LEU A 284 -17.50 5.00 24.59
CA LEU A 284 -17.28 3.57 24.39
C LEU A 284 -16.97 3.19 22.94
N GLU A 285 -17.70 3.74 21.98
CA GLU A 285 -17.45 3.43 20.55
C GLU A 285 -16.10 3.96 20.07
N PHE A 286 -15.63 5.12 20.58
CA PHE A 286 -14.29 5.61 20.29
C PHE A 286 -13.21 4.77 20.98
N GLU A 287 -13.43 4.28 22.21
CA GLU A 287 -12.50 3.35 22.86
C GLU A 287 -12.37 2.04 22.08
N ASP A 288 -13.48 1.46 21.64
CA ASP A 288 -13.49 0.24 20.82
C ASP A 288 -12.69 0.46 19.52
N VAL A 289 -12.91 1.59 18.84
CA VAL A 289 -12.15 1.94 17.63
C VAL A 289 -10.65 2.14 17.92
N ARG A 290 -10.31 2.85 19.00
CA ARG A 290 -8.91 3.06 19.40
C ARG A 290 -8.21 1.72 19.64
N ASP A 291 -8.87 0.81 20.36
CA ASP A 291 -8.31 -0.49 20.70
C ASP A 291 -8.12 -1.33 19.44
N GLU A 292 -9.13 -1.39 18.55
CA GLU A 292 -9.00 -2.08 17.26
C GLU A 292 -7.88 -1.50 16.38
N LEU A 293 -7.73 -0.17 16.33
CA LEU A 293 -6.66 0.47 15.56
C LEU A 293 -5.28 0.27 16.20
N SER A 294 -5.18 0.24 17.52
CA SER A 294 -3.90 0.08 18.23
C SER A 294 -3.37 -1.36 18.17
N GLU A 295 -4.25 -2.33 17.95
CA GLU A 295 -3.88 -3.74 17.72
C GLU A 295 -3.47 -4.03 16.27
N LEU A 296 -3.73 -3.10 15.34
CA LEU A 296 -3.28 -3.23 13.96
C LEU A 296 -1.77 -2.99 13.87
N GLU A 297 -1.08 -3.87 13.15
CA GLU A 297 0.26 -3.62 12.63
C GLU A 297 0.09 -3.03 11.22
N PRO A 298 0.01 -1.69 11.05
CA PRO A 298 -0.42 -1.10 9.80
C PRO A 298 0.58 -1.37 8.68
N VAL A 299 0.07 -1.73 7.50
CA VAL A 299 0.85 -1.66 6.27
C VAL A 299 1.28 -0.21 6.04
N VAL A 300 2.43 -0.03 5.38
CA VAL A 300 3.03 1.29 5.08
C VAL A 300 2.00 2.27 4.50
N ALA A 301 1.08 1.78 3.67
CA ALA A 301 0.06 2.60 3.03
C ALA A 301 -1.00 3.19 3.98
N LEU A 302 -1.16 2.64 5.19
CA LEU A 302 -2.11 3.07 6.22
C LEU A 302 -1.46 3.59 7.50
N GLU A 303 -0.14 3.46 7.67
CA GLU A 303 0.58 3.78 8.92
C GLU A 303 0.17 5.15 9.50
N THR A 304 0.30 6.22 8.72
CA THR A 304 -0.09 7.57 9.15
C THR A 304 -1.58 7.67 9.50
N TYR A 305 -2.46 6.99 8.78
CA TYR A 305 -3.89 7.05 9.08
C TYR A 305 -4.25 6.29 10.34
N VAL A 306 -3.65 5.13 10.57
CA VAL A 306 -3.89 4.39 11.80
C VAL A 306 -3.40 5.22 12.99
N GLU A 307 -2.21 5.81 12.92
CA GLU A 307 -1.70 6.71 13.96
C GLU A 307 -2.63 7.91 14.22
N ASP A 308 -3.04 8.61 13.15
CA ASP A 308 -3.96 9.75 13.23
C ASP A 308 -5.29 9.36 13.90
N PHE A 309 -5.89 8.25 13.46
CA PHE A 309 -7.20 7.81 13.96
C PHE A 309 -7.14 7.22 15.37
N VAL A 310 -6.01 6.62 15.80
CA VAL A 310 -5.78 6.25 17.21
C VAL A 310 -5.77 7.51 18.08
N CYS A 311 -5.04 8.54 17.67
CA CYS A 311 -4.97 9.83 18.36
C CYS A 311 -6.36 10.48 18.48
N LEU A 312 -7.09 10.54 17.35
CA LEU A 312 -8.44 11.10 17.30
C LEU A 312 -9.41 10.32 18.18
N ALA A 313 -9.44 8.99 18.06
CA ALA A 313 -10.35 8.15 18.83
C ALA A 313 -10.06 8.24 20.34
N ASP A 314 -8.80 8.25 20.77
CA ASP A 314 -8.45 8.39 22.18
C ASP A 314 -8.86 9.75 22.76
N ALA A 315 -8.59 10.84 22.05
CA ALA A 315 -8.99 12.19 22.48
C ALA A 315 -10.51 12.36 22.47
N MET A 316 -11.21 11.83 21.45
CA MET A 316 -12.66 11.85 21.36
C MET A 316 -13.33 11.02 22.46
N ALA A 317 -12.76 9.87 22.82
CA ALA A 317 -13.27 9.03 23.91
C ALA A 317 -13.21 9.77 25.24
N LYS A 318 -12.06 10.36 25.57
CA LYS A 318 -11.84 11.09 26.83
C LYS A 318 -12.65 12.39 26.90
N GLY A 319 -12.73 13.13 25.79
CA GLY A 319 -13.55 14.34 25.72
C GLY A 319 -15.04 14.01 25.88
N SER A 320 -15.51 12.92 25.26
CA SER A 320 -16.89 12.44 25.45
C SER A 320 -17.16 12.01 26.89
N ASP A 321 -16.22 11.31 27.55
CA ASP A 321 -16.34 10.93 28.97
C ASP A 321 -16.47 12.16 29.89
N GLY A 322 -15.63 13.18 29.68
CA GLY A 322 -15.74 14.44 30.43
C GLY A 322 -17.08 15.15 30.23
N LEU A 323 -17.64 15.11 29.00
CA LEU A 323 -18.97 15.66 28.73
C LEU A 323 -20.11 14.83 29.29
N ASP A 324 -19.96 13.51 29.39
CA ASP A 324 -20.89 12.65 30.13
C ASP A 324 -20.95 13.05 31.60
N GLU A 325 -19.80 13.27 32.24
CA GLU A 325 -19.74 13.77 33.62
C GLU A 325 -20.38 15.16 33.76
N ALA A 326 -20.10 16.08 32.82
CA ALA A 326 -20.69 17.42 32.81
C ALA A 326 -22.23 17.39 32.63
N ALA A 327 -22.72 16.51 31.76
CA ALA A 327 -24.15 16.27 31.57
C ALA A 327 -24.77 15.65 32.83
N THR A 328 -24.14 14.65 33.42
CA THR A 328 -24.57 14.06 34.69
C THR A 328 -24.67 15.09 35.81
N ALA A 329 -23.73 16.04 35.90
CA ALA A 329 -23.80 17.13 36.87
C ALA A 329 -25.01 18.05 36.60
N GLY A 330 -25.31 18.35 35.34
CA GLY A 330 -26.48 19.12 34.93
C GLY A 330 -27.80 18.42 35.28
N ASP A 331 -27.90 17.12 35.01
CA ASP A 331 -29.09 16.32 35.33
C ASP A 331 -29.37 16.23 36.83
N ASN A 332 -28.30 16.19 37.65
CA ASN A 332 -28.40 16.15 39.10
C ASN A 332 -28.61 17.52 39.77
N ASP A 333 -28.93 18.58 39.00
CA ASP A 333 -29.08 19.96 39.47
C ASP A 333 -27.82 20.49 40.21
N ILE A 334 -26.63 20.18 39.69
CA ILE A 334 -25.32 20.66 40.21
C ILE A 334 -24.60 21.51 39.13
N PRO A 335 -25.20 22.61 38.66
CA PRO A 335 -24.68 23.40 37.54
C PRO A 335 -23.30 24.01 37.84
N GLU A 336 -22.96 24.25 39.11
CA GLU A 336 -21.67 24.83 39.50
C GLU A 336 -20.46 23.96 39.15
N LYS A 337 -20.65 22.67 38.87
CA LYS A 337 -19.58 21.75 38.44
C LYS A 337 -19.39 21.70 36.93
N GLN A 338 -20.40 22.08 36.15
CA GLN A 338 -20.37 21.92 34.70
C GLN A 338 -19.19 22.66 34.06
N PRO A 339 -18.87 23.92 34.43
CA PRO A 339 -17.75 24.63 33.80
C PRO A 339 -16.38 23.98 34.02
N GLU A 340 -16.16 23.34 35.18
CA GLU A 340 -14.91 22.62 35.46
C GLU A 340 -14.80 21.38 34.59
N LEU A 341 -15.87 20.58 34.50
CA LEU A 341 -15.93 19.35 33.70
C LEU A 341 -15.91 19.63 32.19
N GLU A 342 -16.57 20.71 31.74
CA GLU A 342 -16.50 21.19 30.35
C GLU A 342 -15.07 21.58 29.97
N ALA A 343 -14.34 22.27 30.85
CA ALA A 343 -12.94 22.62 30.61
C ALA A 343 -12.01 21.40 30.62
N GLU A 344 -12.29 20.40 31.47
CA GLU A 344 -11.57 19.12 31.46
C GLU A 344 -11.82 18.35 30.16
N ALA A 345 -13.08 18.31 29.68
CA ALA A 345 -13.43 17.70 28.40
C ALA A 345 -12.78 18.41 27.22
N GLU A 346 -12.81 19.75 27.19
CA GLU A 346 -12.13 20.56 26.16
C GLU A 346 -10.62 20.26 26.13
N ALA A 347 -9.97 20.21 27.30
CA ALA A 347 -8.57 19.84 27.41
C ALA A 347 -8.29 18.40 26.94
N ALA A 348 -9.22 17.47 27.16
CA ALA A 348 -9.11 16.10 26.70
C ALA A 348 -9.20 16.00 25.17
N PHE A 349 -10.13 16.71 24.53
CA PHE A 349 -10.17 16.81 23.06
C PHE A 349 -8.85 17.40 22.50
N ALA A 350 -8.32 18.45 23.15
CA ALA A 350 -7.06 19.09 22.73
C ALA A 350 -5.81 18.22 22.90
N THR A 351 -5.91 17.00 23.44
CA THR A 351 -4.76 16.06 23.51
C THR A 351 -4.34 15.52 22.14
N CYS A 352 -5.23 15.59 21.14
CA CYS A 352 -4.91 15.30 19.75
C CYS A 352 -5.02 16.56 18.89
N GLU A 353 -3.88 17.04 18.37
CA GLU A 353 -3.79 18.29 17.59
C GLU A 353 -4.73 18.29 16.37
N LEU A 354 -5.01 17.10 15.81
CA LEU A 354 -5.91 16.94 14.66
C LEU A 354 -7.36 17.35 14.95
N ILE A 355 -7.82 17.30 16.21
CA ILE A 355 -9.17 17.75 16.55
C ILE A 355 -9.32 19.25 16.27
N ASP A 356 -8.41 20.06 16.78
CA ASP A 356 -8.44 21.51 16.57
C ASP A 356 -8.13 21.90 15.11
N GLU A 357 -7.24 21.15 14.45
CA GLU A 357 -6.85 21.46 13.07
C GLU A 357 -7.90 21.06 12.02
N ARG A 358 -8.65 19.99 12.27
CA ARG A 358 -9.48 19.34 11.25
C ARG A 358 -10.95 19.17 11.62
N LEU A 359 -11.31 19.20 12.91
CA LEU A 359 -12.65 18.88 13.41
C LEU A 359 -13.26 20.06 14.19
N THR A 360 -13.51 21.15 13.47
CA THR A 360 -14.15 22.40 13.92
C THR A 360 -15.49 22.26 14.66
N PHE A 361 -16.23 21.17 14.46
CA PHE A 361 -17.51 20.99 15.16
C PHE A 361 -17.34 20.86 16.69
N VAL A 362 -16.19 20.38 17.17
CA VAL A 362 -15.86 20.29 18.61
C VAL A 362 -15.64 21.69 19.19
N SER A 363 -14.79 22.50 18.57
CA SER A 363 -14.54 23.87 19.05
C SER A 363 -15.81 24.73 18.97
N THR A 364 -16.62 24.55 17.92
CA THR A 364 -17.91 25.24 17.76
C THR A 364 -18.85 24.94 18.94
N PHE A 365 -18.91 23.68 19.39
CA PHE A 365 -19.73 23.32 20.55
C PHE A 365 -19.31 24.07 21.83
N PHE A 366 -18.01 24.13 22.13
CA PHE A 366 -17.51 24.85 23.32
C PHE A 366 -17.74 26.36 23.22
N GLU A 367 -17.65 26.95 22.03
CA GLU A 367 -17.96 28.36 21.78
C GLU A 367 -19.46 28.70 21.97
N GLU A 368 -20.35 27.71 21.80
CA GLU A 368 -21.80 27.86 21.97
C GLU A 368 -22.29 27.67 23.41
N LEU A 369 -21.41 27.23 24.33
CA LEU A 369 -21.75 27.08 25.75
C LEU A 369 -22.10 28.44 26.40
N PRO A 370 -23.11 28.50 27.28
CA PRO A 370 -23.47 29.74 27.96
C PRO A 370 -22.39 30.18 28.96
N GLU A 371 -22.01 31.47 28.93
CA GLU A 371 -21.01 32.05 29.85
C GLU A 371 -21.44 32.02 31.33
N GLU A 372 -22.74 31.95 31.62
CA GLU A 372 -23.30 31.87 32.98
C GLU A 372 -24.40 30.79 33.03
N ARG A 373 -24.29 29.83 33.97
CA ARG A 373 -25.28 28.77 34.24
C ARG A 373 -25.99 28.93 35.58
#